data_AF-A0AAV0ICD8-F1
#
_entry.id   AF-A0AAV0ICD8-F1
#
_cell.length_a   1.000
_cell.length_b   1.000
_cell.length_c   1.000
_cell.angle_alpha   90.00
_cell.angle_beta   90.00
_cell.angle_gamma   90.00
#
_symmetry.space_group_name_H-M   'P 1'
#
loop_
_entity.id
_entity.type
_entity.pdbx_description
1 polymer ?
#
loop_
_entity_poly.entity_id
_entity_poly.type
_entity_poly.pdbx_seq_one_letter_code
_entity_poly.pdbx_strand_id
1 'polypeptide(L)' 'MTVEAKDCSIVWDCRGQKQCWNDCKNKYGGEGQCDISTAPGVPSQCFCAYKC' A
#
# COMPACT_ATOMS: atom_id res chain seq x y z
N MET A 1 -8.91 0.28 -26.05
CA MET A 1 -8.62 -0.82 -25.12
C MET A 1 -7.72 -0.25 -24.05
N THR A 2 -8.29 0.19 -22.92
CA THR A 2 -7.48 0.53 -21.76
C THR A 2 -6.85 -0.77 -21.29
N VAL A 3 -5.55 -0.92 -21.52
CA VAL A 3 -4.77 -1.93 -20.80
C VAL A 3 -4.78 -1.45 -19.36
N GLU A 4 -5.84 -1.79 -18.63
CA GLU A 4 -5.81 -1.72 -17.17
C GLU A 4 -4.71 -2.70 -16.79
N ALA A 5 -3.56 -2.17 -16.39
CA ALA A 5 -2.64 -2.98 -15.61
C ALA A 5 -3.48 -3.59 -14.49
N LYS A 6 -3.37 -4.90 -14.25
CA LYS A 6 -3.99 -5.45 -13.05
C LYS A 6 -3.21 -4.86 -11.90
N ASP A 7 -3.73 -3.78 -11.34
CA ASP A 7 -3.15 -3.17 -10.16
C ASP A 7 -3.57 -4.07 -8.98
N CYS A 8 -2.64 -4.92 -8.56
CA CYS A 8 -2.78 -5.73 -7.35
C CYS A 8 -2.53 -4.84 -6.13
N SER A 9 -3.29 -5.08 -5.06
CA SER A 9 -3.10 -4.39 -3.79
C SER A 9 -2.91 -5.38 -2.65
N ILE A 10 -1.93 -5.12 -1.78
CA ILE A 10 -1.74 -5.85 -0.53
C ILE A 10 -1.69 -4.88 0.64
N VAL A 11 -2.32 -5.26 1.75
CA VAL A 11 -2.43 -4.45 2.97
C VAL A 11 -1.76 -5.14 4.16
N TRP A 12 -1.06 -4.37 4.99
CA TRP A 12 -0.49 -4.84 6.25
C TRP A 12 -0.45 -3.72 7.30
N ASP A 13 0.00 -4.04 8.52
CA ASP A 13 0.14 -3.07 9.62
C ASP A 13 1.06 -1.90 9.25
N CYS A 14 0.57 -0.66 9.34
CA CYS A 14 1.40 0.50 9.10
C CYS A 14 2.29 0.78 10.32
N ARG A 15 3.58 0.47 10.17
CA ARG A 15 4.63 0.86 11.12
C ARG A 15 5.28 2.22 10.84
N GLY A 16 4.82 2.89 9.78
CA GLY A 16 5.26 4.21 9.36
C GLY A 16 5.21 4.37 7.84
N GLN A 17 4.76 5.55 7.38
CA GLN A 17 4.60 5.89 5.96
C GLN A 17 5.85 5.54 5.12
N LYS A 18 7.03 5.96 5.60
CA LYS A 18 8.29 5.73 4.90
C LYS A 18 8.64 4.25 4.78
N GLN A 19 8.37 3.46 5.82
CA GLN A 19 8.63 2.03 5.81
C GLN A 19 7.65 1.31 4.89
N CYS A 20 6.37 1.67 4.96
CA CYS A 20 5.32 1.17 4.06
C CYS A 20 5.69 1.38 2.58
N TRP A 21 6.05 2.61 2.21
CA TRP A 21 6.46 2.95 0.85
C TRP A 21 7.71 2.19 0.41
N ASN A 22 8.76 2.17 1.24
CA ASN A 22 9.98 1.45 0.92
C ASN A 22 9.74 -0.06 0.78
N ASP A 23 8.97 -0.69 1.67
CA ASP A 23 8.75 -2.14 1.65
C ASP A 23 7.93 -2.54 0.41
N CYS A 24 6.87 -1.79 0.11
CA CYS A 24 6.08 -1.97 -1.11
C CYS A 24 6.94 -1.84 -2.38
N LYS A 25 7.74 -0.77 -2.45
CA LYS A 25 8.62 -0.51 -3.60
C LYS A 25 9.71 -1.56 -3.76
N ASN A 26 10.35 -1.98 -2.67
CA ASN A 26 11.42 -2.97 -2.73
C ASN A 26 10.93 -4.39 -3.00
N LYS A 27 9.75 -4.78 -2.50
CA LYS A 27 9.21 -6.13 -2.68
C LYS A 27 8.45 -6.31 -3.99
N TYR A 28 7.63 -5.33 -4.36
CA TYR A 28 6.69 -5.45 -5.47
C TYR A 28 6.94 -4.44 -6.59
N GLY A 29 7.89 -3.51 -6.44
CA GLY A 29 8.07 -2.42 -7.40
C GLY A 29 6.91 -1.44 -7.43
N GLY A 30 6.05 -1.47 -6.40
CA GLY A 30 4.83 -0.67 -6.30
C GLY A 30 4.97 0.60 -5.46
N GLU A 31 3.83 1.20 -5.15
CA GLU A 31 3.71 2.38 -4.30
C GLU A 31 2.90 2.06 -3.04
N GLY A 32 3.54 2.23 -1.88
CA GLY A 32 2.94 2.00 -0.57
C GLY A 32 2.54 3.31 0.11
N GLN A 33 1.35 3.38 0.68
CA GLN A 33 0.91 4.45 1.56
C GLN A 33 0.26 3.90 2.82
N CYS A 34 0.54 4.51 3.96
CA CYS A 34 -0.24 4.25 5.15
C CYS A 34 -1.56 5.02 5.07
N ASP A 35 -2.64 4.27 4.97
CA ASP A 35 -3.97 4.77 5.22
C ASP A 35 -4.09 4.99 6.73
N ILE A 36 -3.96 6.25 7.14
CA ILE A 36 -4.27 6.68 8.49
C ILE A 36 -5.79 6.84 8.50
N SER A 37 -6.49 5.73 8.70
CA SER A 37 -7.94 5.75 8.79
C SER A 37 -8.35 6.76 9.88
N THR A 38 -9.12 7.76 9.49
CA THR A 38 -9.68 8.78 10.41
C THR A 38 -10.81 8.21 11.27
N ALA A 39 -11.22 6.97 10.99
CA ALA A 39 -12.19 6.23 11.75
C ALA A 39 -11.60 5.82 13.13
N PRO A 40 -12.26 6.19 14.24
CA PRO A 40 -11.80 5.83 15.57
C PRO A 40 -11.76 4.31 15.74
N GLY A 41 -10.60 3.77 16.08
CA GLY A 41 -10.41 2.34 16.34
C GLY A 41 -9.94 1.51 15.13
N VAL A 42 -9.72 2.12 13.97
CA VAL A 42 -9.08 1.43 12.84
C VAL A 42 -7.56 1.64 12.93
N PRO A 43 -6.76 0.56 13.07
CA PRO A 43 -5.31 0.70 13.05
C PRO A 43 -4.87 1.15 11.66
N SER A 44 -3.89 2.05 11.59
CA SER A 44 -3.32 2.51 10.33
C SER A 44 -2.83 1.31 9.51
N GLN A 45 -3.27 1.20 8.26
CA GLN A 45 -2.87 0.10 7.38
C GLN A 45 -1.98 0.61 6.27
N CYS A 46 -0.88 -0.07 6.01
CA CYS A 46 -0.07 0.15 4.83
C CYS A 46 -0.74 -0.50 3.62
N PHE A 47 -1.22 0.33 2.70
CA PHE A 47 -1.76 -0.06 1.41
C PHE A 47 -0.66 0.00 0.35
N CYS A 48 -0.32 -1.15 -0.24
CA CYS A 48 0.67 -1.26 -1.30
C CYS A 48 -0.02 -1.62 -2.61
N ALA A 49 0.00 -0.69 -3.56
CA ALA A 49 -0.47 -0.92 -4.93
C ALA A 49 0.73 -1.27 -5.81
N TYR A 50 0.65 -2.37 -6.56
CA TYR A 50 1.71 -2.83 -7.46
C TYR A 50 1.12 -3.48 -8.70
N LYS A 51 1.91 -3.50 -9.78
CA LYS A 51 1.47 -4.16 -11.02
C LYS A 51 1.68 -5.67 -10.93
N CYS A 52 0.60 -6.39 -11.16
CA CYS A 52 0.57 -7.79 -11.51
C CYS A 52 0.03 -7.95 -12.96
#